data_AF-A0A7W5NFL8-F1
#
_entry.id   AF-A0A7W5NFL8-F1
#
_cell.length_a   1.000
_cell.length_b   1.000
_cell.length_c   1.000
_cell.angle_alpha   90.00
_cell.angle_beta   90.00
_cell.angle_gamma   90.00
#
_symmetry.space_group_name_H-M   'P 1'
#
loop_
_entity.id
_entity.type
_entity.pdbx_description
1 polymer ?
#
loop_
_entity_poly.entity_id
_entity_poly.type
_entity_poly.pdbx_seq_one_letter_code
_entity_poly.pdbx_strand_id
1 'polypeptide(L)'
;MKAKVPHRVPLSSSALALVKRLKEQKQHETLVFPSPRGKVLSDMTLMALLRRVKAKSDTPGRVATAHGYRSSFRDWASEIGYARDLAERALVHTIANKIEASYHRTDLMEQRRPMMEAWAAHVCNTSD
;
A
#
# COMPACT_ATOMS: atom_id res chain seq x y z
N MET A 1 12.99 -6.43 -10.50
CA MET A 1 12.99 -4.96 -10.76
C MET A 1 12.88 -4.74 -12.26
N LYS A 2 11.72 -4.30 -12.75
CA LYS A 2 11.54 -3.84 -14.15
C LYS A 2 11.15 -2.36 -14.08
N ALA A 3 11.91 -1.53 -14.80
CA ALA A 3 11.97 -0.07 -14.81
C ALA A 3 12.86 0.60 -13.72
N LYS A 4 13.80 1.43 -14.17
CA LYS A 4 14.76 2.25 -13.39
C LYS A 4 14.10 3.42 -12.63
N VAL A 5 12.78 3.42 -12.49
CA VAL A 5 12.03 4.54 -11.91
C VAL A 5 11.65 4.18 -10.47
N PRO A 6 12.02 4.99 -9.47
CA PRO A 6 11.58 4.77 -8.09
C PRO A 6 10.06 4.76 -8.01
N HIS A 7 9.49 3.69 -7.44
CA HIS A 7 8.06 3.64 -7.16
C HIS A 7 7.76 4.48 -5.92
N ARG A 8 6.91 5.50 -6.08
CA ARG A 8 6.51 6.41 -4.99
C ARG A 8 5.03 6.26 -4.75
N VAL A 9 4.65 6.20 -3.47
CA VAL A 9 3.25 6.18 -3.01
C VAL A 9 3.10 7.28 -1.96
N PRO A 10 2.12 8.18 -2.09
CA PRO A 10 1.84 9.14 -1.02
C PRO A 10 1.30 8.39 0.21
N LEU A 11 1.84 8.70 1.39
CA LEU A 11 1.32 8.19 2.65
C LEU A 11 0.18 9.09 3.12
N SER A 12 -0.89 8.47 3.61
CA SER A 12 -1.95 9.16 4.35
C SER A 12 -1.45 9.67 5.69
N SER A 13 -2.22 10.56 6.31
CA SER A 13 -1.92 11.12 7.63
C SER A 13 -1.83 10.02 8.69
N SER A 14 -2.74 9.03 8.67
CA SER A 14 -2.71 7.86 9.56
C SER A 14 -1.48 6.98 9.34
N ALA A 15 -1.11 6.72 8.09
CA ALA A 15 0.07 5.92 7.77
C ALA A 15 1.37 6.66 8.18
N LEU A 16 1.43 7.97 7.96
CA LEU A 16 2.57 8.80 8.34
C LEU A 16 2.73 8.84 9.86
N ALA A 17 1.64 8.95 10.62
CA ALA A 17 1.65 8.91 12.08
C ALA A 17 2.21 7.57 12.59
N LEU A 18 1.78 6.44 12.00
CA LEU A 18 2.32 5.12 12.34
C LEU A 18 3.83 5.03 12.09
N VAL A 19 4.29 5.46 10.92
CA VAL A 19 5.73 5.42 10.57
C VAL A 19 6.56 6.30 11.49
N LYS A 20 6.07 7.50 11.84
CA LYS A 20 6.74 8.41 12.79
C LYS A 20 6.88 7.75 14.17
N ARG A 21 5.78 7.19 14.71
CA ARG A 21 5.79 6.48 15.99
C ARG A 21 6.76 5.30 16.00
N LEU A 22 6.83 4.53 14.91
CA LEU A 22 7.79 3.43 14.79
C LEU A 22 9.24 3.92 14.77
N LYS A 23 9.51 5.03 14.07
CA LYS A 23 10.85 5.64 14.03
C LYS A 23 11.31 6.14 15.41
N GLU A 24 10.40 6.67 16.21
CA GLU A 24 10.67 7.14 17.58
C GLU A 24 11.10 6.01 18.53
N GLN A 25 10.67 4.77 18.25
CA GLN A 25 11.10 3.59 19.02
C GLN A 25 12.57 3.23 18.78
N LYS A 26 13.22 3.82 17.77
CA LYS A 26 14.66 3.63 17.44
C LYS A 26 15.08 2.14 17.39
N GLN A 27 14.20 1.26 16.90
CA GLN A 27 14.48 -0.18 16.83
C GLN A 27 15.59 -0.53 15.84
N HIS A 28 15.83 0.32 14.83
CA HIS A 28 16.88 0.18 13.83
C HIS A 28 17.22 1.54 13.21
N GLU A 29 18.45 1.71 12.72
CA GLU A 29 18.92 2.99 12.16
C GLU A 29 18.26 3.32 10.81
N THR A 30 18.05 2.31 9.96
CA THR A 30 17.61 2.50 8.57
C THR A 30 16.30 1.81 8.18
N LEU A 31 15.80 0.86 8.98
CA LEU A 31 14.63 0.04 8.63
C LEU A 31 13.43 0.46 9.46
N VAL A 32 12.29 0.66 8.81
CA VAL A 32 11.01 0.95 9.50
C VAL A 32 10.46 -0.30 10.20
N PHE A 33 10.66 -1.47 9.59
CA PHE A 33 10.21 -2.77 10.12
C PHE A 33 11.37 -3.76 10.18
N PRO A 34 12.26 -3.67 11.19
CA PRO A 34 13.34 -4.63 11.37
C PRO A 34 12.80 -5.97 11.90
N SER A 35 13.40 -7.07 11.48
CA SER A 35 13.27 -8.35 12.18
C SER A 35 13.96 -8.29 13.56
N PRO A 36 13.70 -9.25 14.48
CA PRO A 36 14.40 -9.32 15.76
C PRO A 36 15.94 -9.44 15.64
N ARG A 37 16.45 -9.79 14.45
CA ARG A 37 17.89 -9.86 14.14
C ARG A 37 18.41 -8.64 13.37
N GLY A 38 17.64 -7.56 13.28
CA GLY A 38 18.02 -6.33 12.56
C GLY A 38 18.01 -6.43 11.03
N LYS A 39 17.46 -7.50 10.44
CA LYS A 39 17.37 -7.69 8.99
C LYS A 39 15.99 -7.31 8.45
N VAL A 40 15.89 -7.08 7.14
CA VAL A 40 14.60 -6.93 6.43
C VAL A 40 13.72 -8.16 6.67
N LEU A 41 12.42 -7.93 6.91
CA LEU A 41 11.44 -9.01 7.04
C LEU A 41 11.30 -9.78 5.72
N SER A 42 11.13 -11.10 5.82
CA SER A 42 10.77 -11.91 4.65
C SER A 42 9.28 -11.79 4.34
N ASP A 43 8.89 -12.03 3.09
CA ASP A 43 7.48 -12.07 2.68
C ASP A 43 6.67 -13.08 3.52
N MET A 44 7.31 -14.17 3.95
CA MET A 44 6.69 -15.19 4.81
C MET A 44 6.30 -14.64 6.19
N THR A 45 6.96 -13.58 6.67
CA THR A 45 6.66 -12.99 7.97
C THR A 45 5.28 -12.32 7.95
N LEU A 46 4.96 -11.57 6.88
CA LEU A 46 3.64 -10.98 6.74
C LEU A 46 2.55 -12.06 6.58
N MET A 47 2.82 -13.10 5.79
CA MET A 47 1.89 -14.22 5.65
C MET A 47 1.64 -14.94 6.99
N ALA A 48 2.70 -15.20 7.76
CA ALA A 48 2.60 -15.83 9.07
C ALA A 48 1.81 -14.95 10.06
N LEU A 49 2.03 -13.64 10.03
CA LEU A 49 1.27 -12.69 10.84
C LEU A 49 -0.23 -12.77 10.54
N LEU A 50 -0.62 -12.69 9.26
CA LEU A 50 -2.04 -12.71 8.86
C LEU A 50 -2.73 -14.02 9.27
N ARG A 51 -2.05 -15.16 9.15
CA ARG A 51 -2.54 -16.45 9.65
C ARG A 51 -2.67 -16.47 11.18
N ARG A 52 -1.65 -15.98 11.89
CA ARG A 52 -1.64 -15.95 13.36
C ARG A 52 -2.80 -15.15 13.92
N VAL A 53 -3.08 -13.98 13.33
CA VAL A 53 -4.19 -13.11 13.77
C VAL A 53 -5.54 -13.49 13.17
N LYS A 54 -5.60 -14.58 12.39
CA LYS A 54 -6.80 -15.04 11.66
C LYS A 54 -7.47 -13.90 10.89
N ALA A 55 -6.67 -13.13 10.15
CA ALA A 55 -7.13 -11.98 9.39
C ALA A 55 -8.28 -12.38 8.46
N LYS A 56 -9.42 -11.66 8.58
CA LYS A 56 -10.65 -11.96 7.84
C LYS A 56 -10.45 -11.75 6.35
N SER A 57 -10.83 -12.73 5.54
CA SER A 57 -11.01 -12.58 4.09
C SER A 57 -12.49 -12.34 3.80
N ASP A 58 -12.74 -11.67 2.69
CA ASP A 58 -13.99 -11.66 1.94
C ASP A 58 -14.46 -13.07 1.50
N THR A 59 -13.53 -13.99 1.24
CA THR A 59 -13.83 -15.38 0.88
C THR A 59 -14.00 -16.26 2.13
N PRO A 60 -15.18 -16.89 2.34
CA PRO A 60 -15.41 -17.78 3.47
C PRO A 60 -14.37 -18.90 3.58
N GLY A 61 -13.91 -19.18 4.80
CA GLY A 61 -12.91 -20.22 5.06
C GLY A 61 -11.49 -19.88 4.65
N ARG A 62 -11.22 -18.64 4.17
CA ARG A 62 -9.86 -18.18 3.83
C ARG A 62 -9.36 -17.10 4.79
N VAL A 63 -8.04 -17.06 4.95
CA VAL A 63 -7.32 -15.99 5.64
C VAL A 63 -6.89 -14.94 4.62
N ALA A 64 -6.98 -13.66 4.99
CA ALA A 64 -6.50 -12.57 4.16
C ALA A 64 -5.02 -12.74 3.76
N THR A 65 -4.67 -12.19 2.60
CA THR A 65 -3.29 -12.20 2.10
C THR A 65 -2.85 -10.79 1.72
N ALA A 66 -1.53 -10.60 1.60
CA ALA A 66 -0.98 -9.33 1.11
C ALA A 66 -1.42 -8.99 -0.33
N HIS A 67 -1.73 -9.99 -1.14
CA HIS A 67 -2.33 -9.79 -2.46
C HIS A 67 -3.80 -9.39 -2.33
N GLY A 68 -4.55 -10.07 -1.46
CA GLY A 68 -5.95 -9.73 -1.15
C GLY A 68 -6.13 -8.26 -0.75
N TYR A 69 -5.27 -7.72 0.12
CA TYR A 69 -5.32 -6.29 0.48
C TYR A 69 -5.11 -5.34 -0.71
N ARG A 70 -4.29 -5.73 -1.70
CA ARG A 70 -4.11 -4.92 -2.92
C ARG A 70 -5.33 -4.98 -3.82
N SER A 71 -5.94 -6.15 -3.96
CA SER A 71 -7.21 -6.31 -4.68
C SER A 71 -8.31 -5.48 -4.04
N SER A 72 -8.47 -5.55 -2.72
CA SER A 72 -9.44 -4.74 -1.98
C SER A 72 -9.25 -3.24 -2.19
N PHE A 73 -8.01 -2.74 -2.21
CA PHE A 73 -7.74 -1.34 -2.55
C PHE A 73 -8.16 -1.00 -4.00
N ARG A 74 -7.88 -1.89 -4.95
CA ARG A 74 -8.21 -1.67 -6.36
C ARG A 74 -9.71 -1.66 -6.61
N ASP A 75 -10.42 -2.59 -5.98
CA ASP A 75 -11.87 -2.75 -6.05
C ASP A 75 -12.54 -1.53 -5.42
N TRP A 76 -12.17 -1.19 -4.18
CA TRP A 76 -12.63 0.02 -3.51
C TRP A 76 -12.43 1.26 -4.37
N ALA A 77 -11.22 1.50 -4.88
CA ALA A 77 -10.94 2.68 -5.69
C ALA A 77 -11.84 2.77 -6.94
N SER A 78 -12.21 1.62 -7.51
CA SER A 78 -13.16 1.55 -8.63
C SER A 78 -14.58 1.90 -8.21
N GLU A 79 -15.05 1.38 -7.06
CA GLU A 79 -16.41 1.53 -6.56
C GLU A 79 -16.74 3.00 -6.20
N ILE A 80 -15.78 3.72 -5.63
CA ILE A 80 -15.93 5.16 -5.31
C ILE A 80 -15.50 6.09 -6.46
N GLY A 81 -15.17 5.55 -7.63
CA GLY A 81 -15.00 6.35 -8.85
C GLY A 81 -13.63 7.01 -9.03
N TYR A 82 -12.58 6.57 -8.33
CA TYR A 82 -11.23 7.03 -8.65
C TYR A 82 -10.79 6.53 -10.02
N ALA A 83 -10.07 7.39 -10.75
CA ALA A 83 -9.53 7.03 -12.06
C ALA A 83 -8.61 5.80 -11.94
N ARG A 84 -8.85 4.81 -12.80
CA ARG A 84 -8.08 3.56 -12.86
C ARG A 84 -6.58 3.82 -12.84
N ASP A 85 -6.11 4.79 -13.61
CA ASP A 85 -4.67 5.09 -13.72
C ASP A 85 -4.05 5.51 -12.37
N LEU A 86 -4.79 6.23 -11.52
CA LEU A 86 -4.30 6.61 -10.19
C LEU A 86 -4.14 5.38 -9.27
N ALA A 87 -5.12 4.47 -9.29
CA ALA A 87 -5.09 3.25 -8.48
C ALA A 87 -3.99 2.27 -8.93
N GLU A 88 -3.84 2.04 -10.24
CA GLU A 88 -2.80 1.16 -10.79
C GLU A 88 -1.39 1.69 -10.46
N ARG A 89 -1.19 3.01 -10.57
CA ARG A 89 0.07 3.67 -10.19
C ARG A 89 0.36 3.60 -8.70
N ALA A 90 -0.63 3.42 -7.82
CA ALA A 90 -0.36 3.16 -6.41
C ALA A 90 0.16 1.73 -6.18
N LEU A 91 -0.25 0.78 -7.02
CA LEU A 91 0.05 -0.65 -6.90
C LEU A 91 1.35 -1.12 -7.60
N VAL A 92 2.16 -0.20 -8.14
CA VAL A 92 3.38 -0.50 -8.94
C VAL A 92 3.03 -1.21 -10.25
N HIS A 93 1.76 -1.25 -10.65
CA HIS A 93 1.39 -1.81 -11.93
C HIS A 93 1.86 -0.85 -13.02
N THR A 94 2.83 -1.30 -13.83
CA THR A 94 3.21 -0.59 -15.04
C THR A 94 1.98 -0.53 -15.94
N ILE A 95 1.59 0.69 -16.33
CA ILE A 95 0.53 0.90 -17.31
C ILE A 95 0.85 0.05 -18.53
N ALA A 96 -0.05 -0.88 -18.83
CA ALA A 96 0.17 -1.89 -19.87
C ALA A 96 0.38 -1.26 -21.25
N ASN A 97 -0.08 -0.03 -21.43
CA ASN A 97 -0.04 0.68 -22.69
C ASN A 97 1.22 1.54 -22.81
N LYS A 98 2.22 1.03 -23.55
CA LYS A 98 3.48 1.76 -23.84
C LYS A 98 3.27 3.11 -24.52
N ILE A 99 2.13 3.28 -25.20
CA ILE A 99 1.76 4.54 -25.87
C ILE A 99 1.30 5.58 -24.84
N GLU A 100 0.47 5.22 -23.85
CA GLU A 100 0.07 6.15 -22.77
C GLU A 100 1.26 6.48 -21.85
N ALA A 101 2.12 5.49 -21.57
CA ALA A 101 3.29 5.68 -20.71
C ALA A 101 4.25 6.79 -21.20
N SER A 102 4.27 7.10 -22.51
CA SER A 102 5.09 8.19 -23.07
C SER A 102 4.50 9.59 -22.83
N TYR A 103 3.17 9.68 -22.69
CA TYR A 103 2.48 10.95 -22.36
C TYR A 103 2.53 11.28 -20.87
N HIS A 104 2.70 10.27 -20.01
CA HIS A 104 2.74 10.46 -18.56
C HIS A 104 4.15 10.79 -18.06
N ARG A 105 4.51 12.07 -18.14
CA ARG A 105 5.79 12.61 -17.65
C ARG A 105 5.95 12.62 -16.12
N THR A 106 4.88 12.36 -15.37
CA THR A 106 4.90 12.36 -13.89
C THR A 106 4.22 11.11 -13.33
N ASP A 107 4.50 10.79 -12.07
CA ASP A 107 3.89 9.70 -11.32
C ASP A 107 2.53 10.08 -10.71
N LEU A 108 1.96 11.23 -11.11
CA LEU A 108 0.69 11.79 -10.62
C LEU A 108 0.59 11.83 -9.09
N MET A 109 1.72 12.05 -8.39
CA MET A 109 1.78 11.92 -6.93
C MET A 109 0.78 12.80 -6.19
N GLU A 110 0.61 14.08 -6.60
CA GLU A 110 -0.33 15.00 -5.97
C GLU A 110 -1.80 14.57 -6.16
N GLN A 111 -2.15 14.03 -7.32
CA GLN A 111 -3.49 13.52 -7.60
C GLN A 111 -3.81 12.23 -6.82
N ARG A 112 -2.77 11.46 -6.45
CA ARG A 112 -2.93 10.26 -5.63
C ARG A 112 -3.06 10.56 -4.13
N ARG A 113 -2.68 11.75 -3.64
CA ARG A 113 -2.79 12.13 -2.21
C ARG A 113 -4.22 12.02 -1.67
N PRO A 114 -5.24 12.69 -2.25
CA PRO A 114 -6.60 12.61 -1.73
C PRO A 114 -7.15 11.18 -1.76
N MET A 115 -6.77 10.38 -2.77
CA MET A 115 -7.15 8.96 -2.84
C MET A 115 -6.56 8.13 -1.68
N MET A 116 -5.29 8.36 -1.33
CA MET A 116 -4.66 7.64 -0.21
C MET A 116 -5.23 8.08 1.14
N GLU A 117 -5.63 9.35 1.30
CA GLU A 117 -6.34 9.81 2.50
C GLU A 117 -7.75 9.21 2.60
N ALA A 118 -8.53 9.24 1.51
CA ALA A 118 -9.86 8.61 1.49
C ALA A 118 -9.78 7.10 1.77
N TRP A 119 -8.74 6.42 1.28
CA TRP A 119 -8.53 5.00 1.56
C TRP A 119 -8.27 4.77 3.04
N ALA A 120 -7.41 5.60 3.65
CA ALA A 120 -7.14 5.54 5.07
C ALA A 120 -8.40 5.78 5.89
N ALA A 121 -9.23 6.77 5.53
CA ALA A 121 -10.50 7.02 6.19
C ALA A 121 -11.43 5.80 6.15
N HIS A 122 -11.52 5.15 4.99
CA HIS A 122 -12.33 3.95 4.80
C HIS A 122 -11.87 2.77 5.68
N VAL A 123 -10.56 2.46 5.71
CA VAL A 123 -10.06 1.27 6.41
C VAL A 123 -9.77 1.48 7.89
N CYS A 124 -9.52 2.72 8.32
CA CYS A 124 -9.29 3.05 9.72
C CYS A 124 -10.59 3.40 10.46
N ASN A 125 -11.72 3.49 9.75
CA ASN A 125 -13.00 3.96 10.30
C ASN A 125 -12.84 5.28 11.06
N THR A 126 -12.00 6.17 10.53
CA THR A 126 -11.92 7.55 11.02
C THR A 126 -13.06 8.30 10.35
N SER A 127 -14.24 8.20 10.96
CA SER A 127 -15.26 9.21 10.78
C SER A 127 -14.72 10.48 11.44
N ASP A 128 -14.44 11.51 10.64
CA ASP A 128 -14.42 12.87 11.17
C ASP A 128 -15.83 13.26 11.62
#